data_AF-A0AAD7M4L4-F1
#
_entry.id   AF-A0AAD7M4L4-F1
#
_cell.length_a   1.000
_cell.length_b   1.000
_cell.length_c   1.000
_cell.angle_alpha   90.00
_cell.angle_beta   90.00
_cell.angle_gamma   90.00
#
_symmetry.space_group_name_H-M   'P 1'
#
loop_
_entity.id
_entity.type
_entity.pdbx_description
1 polymer ?
#
loop_
_entity_poly.entity_id
_entity_poly.type
_entity_poly.pdbx_seq_one_letter_code
_entity_poly.pdbx_strand_id
1 'polypeptide(L)'
;MMGEAEGKKRVVVESLGWLTESSIMPKKHRAIAGVGASSIMELKAHLYKSQEESKKTKELAGPDVEFHRAKKKITPHDPYSAKNSGVDARAHQDKLELKAVNDGSVSYAALERKAELYEKLVKGELSDEEDSEKYCVDFFRKGLEQDESHQLQNKDISDPVPPENEEDESAASILFNIKPMGLGRTTGTVDNNEHKRFVREVHEEANQEREKASELKLRRQEQATARREKLKQAYLRKKLEQLRAASDAK
;
A
#
# COMPACT_ATOMS: atom_id res chain seq x y z
N MET A 1 64.64 -30.91 -5.17
CA MET A 1 64.01 -31.51 -6.37
C MET A 1 62.50 -31.37 -6.20
N MET A 2 61.86 -30.76 -7.19
CA MET A 2 60.46 -30.33 -7.38
C MET A 2 59.40 -30.54 -6.28
N GLY A 3 58.77 -29.44 -5.86
CA GLY A 3 57.39 -29.41 -5.37
C GLY A 3 56.57 -28.52 -6.29
N GLU A 4 55.78 -29.12 -7.18
CA GLU A 4 54.85 -28.43 -8.07
C GLU A 4 53.65 -27.91 -7.27
N ALA A 5 53.51 -26.59 -7.18
CA ALA A 5 52.26 -25.97 -6.73
C ALA A 5 51.45 -25.61 -7.97
N GLU A 6 50.41 -26.40 -8.23
CA GLU A 6 49.45 -26.19 -9.32
C GLU A 6 48.82 -24.78 -9.20
N GLY A 7 49.24 -23.89 -10.09
CA GLY A 7 48.65 -22.58 -10.26
C GLY A 7 47.22 -22.73 -10.78
N LYS A 8 46.23 -22.56 -9.90
CA LYS A 8 44.82 -22.40 -10.29
C LYS A 8 44.74 -21.18 -11.20
N LYS A 9 44.58 -21.43 -12.50
CA LYS A 9 44.32 -20.42 -13.53
C LYS A 9 43.10 -19.61 -13.09
N ARG A 10 43.31 -18.36 -12.69
CA ARG A 10 42.20 -17.42 -12.47
C ARG A 10 41.55 -17.23 -13.82
N VAL A 11 40.34 -17.75 -13.99
CA VAL A 11 39.47 -17.40 -15.10
C VAL A 11 39.18 -15.91 -14.93
N VAL A 12 39.92 -15.08 -15.65
CA VAL A 12 39.63 -13.65 -15.77
C VAL A 12 38.47 -13.58 -16.74
N VAL A 13 37.26 -13.70 -16.19
CA VAL A 13 36.07 -13.26 -16.90
C VAL A 13 36.20 -11.75 -16.98
N GLU A 14 36.25 -11.22 -18.19
CA GLU A 14 36.18 -9.78 -18.45
C GLU A 14 35.02 -9.24 -17.62
N SER A 15 35.30 -8.31 -16.70
CA SER A 15 34.23 -7.84 -15.83
C SER A 15 33.25 -7.05 -16.68
N LEU A 16 32.01 -7.52 -16.77
CA LEU A 16 30.90 -6.83 -17.44
C LEU A 16 30.45 -5.64 -16.56
N GLY A 17 31.42 -4.83 -16.10
CA GLY A 17 31.26 -3.68 -15.23
C GLY A 17 30.24 -3.89 -14.12
N TRP A 18 29.31 -2.94 -14.01
CA TRP A 18 28.27 -2.94 -12.99
C TRP A 18 27.32 -4.15 -13.05
N LEU A 19 27.19 -4.84 -14.19
CA LEU A 19 26.28 -5.99 -14.33
C LEU A 19 26.77 -7.23 -13.56
N THR A 20 28.10 -7.45 -13.46
CA THR A 20 28.68 -8.61 -12.78
C THR A 20 29.38 -8.27 -11.46
N GLU A 21 29.95 -7.08 -11.33
CA GLU A 21 30.71 -6.72 -10.12
C GLU A 21 29.80 -6.21 -8.98
N SER A 22 28.66 -5.61 -9.29
CA SER A 22 27.72 -5.11 -8.26
C SER A 22 26.83 -6.22 -7.68
N SER A 23 26.59 -7.30 -8.43
CA SER A 23 25.80 -8.45 -7.98
C SER A 23 26.56 -9.34 -6.99
N ILE A 24 27.89 -9.42 -7.11
CA ILE A 24 28.74 -10.12 -6.15
C ILE A 24 28.86 -9.26 -4.89
N MET A 25 28.18 -9.66 -3.81
CA MET A 25 28.37 -9.02 -2.51
C MET A 25 29.85 -9.14 -2.07
N PRO A 26 30.45 -8.06 -1.53
CA PRO A 26 31.80 -8.13 -0.97
C PRO A 26 31.90 -9.23 0.09
N LYS A 27 32.86 -10.15 -0.07
CA LYS A 27 33.10 -11.24 0.91
C LYS A 27 33.41 -10.73 2.31
N LYS A 28 33.97 -9.52 2.42
CA LYS A 28 34.28 -8.85 3.69
C LYS A 28 33.44 -7.59 3.81
N HIS A 29 32.97 -7.32 5.02
CA HIS A 29 32.20 -6.11 5.30
C HIS A 29 33.05 -4.86 5.07
N ARG A 30 32.58 -3.94 4.23
CA ARG A 30 33.20 -2.62 4.05
C ARG A 30 32.43 -1.60 4.90
N ALA A 31 33.15 -0.76 5.63
CA ALA A 31 32.55 0.35 6.34
C ALA A 31 32.01 1.37 5.31
N ILE A 32 30.77 1.80 5.51
CA ILE A 32 30.13 2.82 4.68
C ILE A 32 30.24 4.13 5.44
N ALA A 33 30.76 5.17 4.79
CA ALA A 33 30.89 6.49 5.41
C ALA A 33 29.51 6.99 5.87
N GLY A 34 29.41 7.46 7.11
CA GLY A 34 28.15 7.96 7.69
C GLY A 34 27.19 6.89 8.22
N VAL A 35 27.50 5.59 8.08
CA VAL A 35 26.65 4.51 8.60
C VAL A 35 27.36 3.75 9.72
N GLY A 36 26.74 3.72 10.91
CA GLY A 36 27.26 2.97 12.05
C GLY A 36 27.21 1.45 11.83
N ALA A 37 28.22 0.73 12.31
CA ALA A 37 28.28 -0.73 12.21
C ALA A 37 27.08 -1.44 12.86
N SER A 38 26.52 -0.85 13.92
CA SER A 38 25.29 -1.33 14.59
C SER A 38 24.06 -1.24 13.69
N SER A 39 23.87 -0.13 12.99
CA SER A 39 22.75 0.08 12.06
C SER A 39 22.77 -0.93 10.90
N ILE A 40 23.96 -1.26 10.39
CA ILE A 40 24.10 -2.28 9.34
C ILE A 40 23.75 -3.67 9.86
N MET A 41 24.14 -3.99 11.10
CA MET A 41 23.81 -5.27 11.74
C MET A 41 22.30 -5.38 12.02
N GLU A 42 21.67 -4.30 12.46
CA GLU A 42 20.22 -4.22 12.69
C GLU A 42 19.43 -4.39 11.39
N LEU A 43 19.86 -3.74 10.31
CA LEU A 43 19.24 -3.89 8.98
C LEU A 43 19.34 -5.33 8.48
N LYS A 44 20.52 -5.96 8.64
CA LYS A 44 20.71 -7.38 8.31
C LYS A 44 19.78 -8.28 9.12
N ALA A 45 19.58 -8.00 10.40
CA ALA A 45 18.65 -8.74 11.24
C ALA A 45 17.20 -8.58 10.76
N HIS A 46 16.80 -7.37 10.35
CA HIS A 46 15.46 -7.12 9.79
C HIS A 46 15.25 -7.85 8.46
N LEU A 47 16.23 -7.80 7.55
CA LEU A 47 16.18 -8.54 6.28
C LEU A 47 16.12 -10.05 6.50
N TYR A 48 16.91 -10.57 7.44
CA TYR A 48 16.90 -11.99 7.77
C TYR A 48 15.55 -12.43 8.34
N LYS A 49 14.96 -11.66 9.27
CA LYS A 49 13.60 -11.91 9.79
C LYS A 49 12.56 -11.92 8.67
N SER A 50 12.56 -10.90 7.80
CA SER A 50 11.63 -10.82 6.67
C SER A 50 11.80 -12.00 5.70
N GLN A 51 13.05 -12.41 5.42
CA GLN A 51 13.30 -13.59 4.59
C GLN A 51 12.84 -14.87 5.29
N GLU A 52 13.07 -15.05 6.59
CA GLU A 52 12.57 -16.21 7.32
C GLU A 52 11.05 -16.24 7.38
N GLU A 53 10.38 -15.10 7.55
CA GLU A 53 8.93 -15.00 7.50
C GLU A 53 8.41 -15.36 6.11
N SER A 54 9.04 -14.86 5.05
CA SER A 54 8.66 -15.21 3.66
C SER A 54 8.91 -16.69 3.32
N LYS A 55 9.98 -17.29 3.86
CA LYS A 55 10.26 -18.72 3.71
C LYS A 55 9.29 -19.55 4.54
N LYS A 56 9.00 -19.16 5.78
CA LYS A 56 8.00 -19.83 6.61
C LYS A 56 6.63 -19.75 5.99
N THR A 57 6.21 -18.61 5.44
CA THR A 57 4.92 -18.51 4.73
C THR A 57 4.92 -19.35 3.46
N LYS A 58 6.02 -19.44 2.73
CA LYS A 58 6.15 -20.29 1.53
C LYS A 58 6.28 -21.79 1.85
N GLU A 59 6.91 -22.17 2.95
CA GLU A 59 7.01 -23.56 3.44
C GLU A 59 5.70 -24.01 4.08
N LEU A 60 5.02 -23.14 4.84
CA LEU A 60 3.65 -23.36 5.30
C LEU A 60 2.65 -23.43 4.14
N ALA A 61 2.95 -22.78 3.01
CA ALA A 61 2.15 -22.85 1.80
C ALA A 61 2.53 -24.01 0.85
N GLY A 62 3.70 -24.63 1.04
CA GLY A 62 4.26 -25.72 0.21
C GLY A 62 4.35 -25.41 -1.32
N PRO A 63 5.17 -26.15 -2.08
CA PRO A 63 5.21 -26.02 -3.55
C PRO A 63 4.09 -26.81 -4.26
N ASP A 64 3.33 -27.62 -3.52
CA ASP A 64 2.23 -28.47 -4.00
C ASP A 64 1.21 -28.64 -2.88
N VAL A 65 0.42 -27.60 -2.62
CA VAL A 65 -0.69 -27.67 -1.65
C VAL A 65 -1.93 -27.16 -2.34
N GLU A 66 -2.49 -28.05 -3.16
CA GLU A 66 -3.94 -28.12 -3.30
C GLU A 66 -4.51 -28.18 -1.88
N PHE A 67 -5.02 -27.03 -1.42
CA PHE A 67 -5.46 -26.85 -0.04
C PHE A 67 -6.38 -28.00 0.37
N HIS A 68 -5.87 -28.93 1.18
CA HIS A 68 -6.68 -29.81 2.01
C HIS A 68 -7.30 -28.99 3.15
N ARG A 69 -8.06 -27.96 2.77
CA ARG A 69 -9.08 -27.34 3.60
C ARG A 69 -10.02 -28.48 4.00
N ALA A 70 -10.28 -28.60 5.31
CA ALA A 70 -11.28 -29.53 5.86
C ALA A 70 -12.45 -29.64 4.90
N LYS A 71 -12.73 -30.86 4.42
CA LYS A 71 -13.69 -31.17 3.34
C LYS A 71 -14.78 -30.12 3.32
N LYS A 72 -14.68 -29.13 2.43
CA LYS A 72 -15.77 -28.19 2.23
C LYS A 72 -16.91 -29.10 1.83
N LYS A 73 -17.94 -29.22 2.66
CA LYS A 73 -19.25 -29.62 2.14
C LYS A 73 -19.51 -28.57 1.08
N ILE A 74 -19.31 -28.93 -0.19
CA ILE A 74 -19.61 -28.07 -1.32
C ILE A 74 -21.12 -27.94 -1.26
N THR A 75 -21.61 -26.96 -0.51
CA THR A 75 -22.94 -26.43 -0.77
C THR A 75 -22.84 -25.90 -2.20
N PRO A 76 -23.65 -26.39 -3.14
CA PRO A 76 -23.52 -26.08 -4.56
C PRO A 76 -23.69 -24.58 -4.88
N HIS A 77 -24.07 -23.78 -3.89
CA HIS A 77 -24.27 -22.36 -4.00
C HIS A 77 -23.79 -21.67 -2.72
N ASP A 78 -22.74 -20.85 -2.82
CA ASP A 78 -22.38 -19.87 -1.79
C ASP A 78 -23.42 -18.74 -1.85
N PRO A 79 -24.19 -18.47 -0.77
CA PRO A 79 -25.24 -17.44 -0.79
C PRO A 79 -24.70 -16.03 -1.07
N TYR A 80 -23.38 -15.81 -0.95
CA TYR A 80 -22.72 -14.55 -1.30
C TYR A 80 -22.07 -14.55 -2.68
N SER A 81 -22.14 -15.67 -3.42
CA SER A 81 -21.60 -15.77 -4.79
C SER A 81 -22.54 -15.18 -5.85
N ALA A 82 -23.79 -14.87 -5.50
CA ALA A 82 -24.70 -14.17 -6.39
C ALA A 82 -24.21 -12.72 -6.56
N LYS A 83 -23.51 -12.46 -7.67
CA LYS A 83 -23.15 -11.10 -8.06
C LYS A 83 -24.40 -10.35 -8.51
N ASN A 84 -24.41 -9.04 -8.28
CA ASN A 84 -25.45 -8.18 -8.82
C ASN A 84 -25.48 -8.26 -10.35
N SER A 85 -26.67 -8.20 -10.94
CA SER A 85 -26.83 -8.18 -12.40
C SER A 85 -26.05 -6.98 -12.99
N GLY A 86 -25.34 -7.23 -14.09
CA GLY A 86 -24.53 -6.21 -14.76
C GLY A 86 -23.12 -6.00 -14.22
N VAL A 87 -22.73 -6.64 -13.10
CA VAL A 87 -21.33 -6.57 -12.60
C VAL A 87 -20.37 -7.20 -13.61
N ASP A 88 -20.70 -8.37 -14.15
CA ASP A 88 -19.85 -9.04 -15.14
C ASP A 88 -19.84 -8.28 -16.48
N ALA A 89 -20.95 -7.63 -16.84
CA ALA A 89 -21.01 -6.78 -18.04
C ALA A 89 -20.11 -5.56 -17.91
N ARG A 90 -20.17 -4.85 -16.77
CA ARG A 90 -19.28 -3.71 -16.47
C ARG A 90 -17.82 -4.14 -16.41
N ALA A 91 -17.52 -5.22 -15.69
CA ALA A 91 -16.15 -5.75 -15.61
C ALA A 91 -15.58 -6.14 -16.99
N HIS A 92 -16.43 -6.63 -17.91
CA HIS A 92 -16.03 -6.90 -19.28
C HIS A 92 -15.72 -5.62 -20.07
N GLN A 93 -16.56 -4.59 -19.94
CA GLN A 93 -16.32 -3.28 -20.56
C GLN A 93 -15.03 -2.65 -20.03
N ASP A 94 -14.86 -2.57 -18.71
CA ASP A 94 -13.66 -2.03 -18.06
C ASP A 94 -12.39 -2.77 -18.55
N LYS A 95 -12.47 -4.09 -18.72
CA LYS A 95 -11.36 -4.89 -19.23
C LYS A 95 -11.04 -4.60 -20.71
N LEU A 96 -12.04 -4.34 -21.54
CA LEU A 96 -11.82 -3.94 -22.93
C LEU A 96 -11.24 -2.54 -23.04
N GLU A 97 -11.72 -1.60 -22.22
CA GLU A 97 -11.19 -0.24 -22.17
C GLU A 97 -9.73 -0.20 -21.70
N LEU A 98 -9.41 -0.91 -20.62
CA LEU A 98 -8.03 -1.04 -20.15
C LEU A 98 -7.11 -1.69 -21.19
N LYS A 99 -7.62 -2.63 -22.00
CA LYS A 99 -6.86 -3.18 -23.13
C LYS A 99 -6.65 -2.15 -24.23
N ALA A 100 -7.69 -1.41 -24.64
CA ALA A 100 -7.56 -0.36 -25.65
C ALA A 100 -6.58 0.76 -25.24
N VAL A 101 -6.53 1.08 -23.94
CA VAL A 101 -5.56 2.02 -23.36
C VAL A 101 -4.14 1.45 -23.39
N ASN A 102 -3.95 0.17 -23.05
CA ASN A 102 -2.64 -0.48 -23.10
C ASN A 102 -2.14 -0.75 -24.53
N ASP A 103 -3.02 -1.16 -25.43
CA ASP A 103 -2.74 -1.42 -26.84
C ASP A 103 -2.50 -0.12 -27.61
N GLY A 104 -2.86 1.03 -27.04
CA GLY A 104 -2.65 2.36 -27.65
C GLY A 104 -3.50 2.58 -28.90
N SER A 105 -4.56 1.81 -29.12
CA SER A 105 -5.40 1.92 -30.33
C SER A 105 -6.16 3.24 -30.37
N VAL A 106 -6.65 3.71 -29.23
CA VAL A 106 -7.33 5.02 -29.10
C VAL A 106 -6.35 6.17 -29.35
N SER A 107 -5.13 6.07 -28.83
CA SER A 107 -4.10 7.08 -29.09
C SER A 107 -3.63 7.05 -30.55
N TYR A 108 -3.53 5.87 -31.17
CA TYR A 108 -3.20 5.73 -32.58
C TYR A 108 -4.27 6.35 -33.48
N ALA A 109 -5.55 6.06 -33.25
CA ALA A 109 -6.65 6.67 -34.00
C ALA A 109 -6.73 8.20 -33.79
N ALA A 110 -6.41 8.70 -32.59
CA ALA A 110 -6.32 10.14 -32.35
C ALA A 110 -5.15 10.78 -33.10
N LEU A 111 -3.98 10.11 -33.15
CA LEU A 111 -2.82 10.56 -33.90
C LEU A 111 -3.03 10.53 -35.41
N GLU A 112 -3.74 9.53 -35.94
CA GLU A 112 -4.12 9.42 -37.35
C GLU A 112 -5.02 10.60 -37.76
N ARG A 113 -6.10 10.88 -37.01
CA ARG A 113 -6.95 12.06 -37.25
C ARG A 113 -6.16 13.37 -37.21
N LYS A 114 -5.19 13.46 -36.30
CA LYS A 114 -4.32 14.64 -36.20
C LYS A 114 -3.40 14.76 -37.42
N ALA A 115 -2.86 13.64 -37.90
CA ALA A 115 -2.02 13.59 -39.10
C ALA A 115 -2.80 13.96 -40.36
N GLU A 116 -4.02 13.44 -40.53
CA GLU A 116 -4.91 13.82 -41.64
C GLU A 116 -5.20 15.33 -41.64
N LEU A 117 -5.43 15.93 -40.47
CA LEU A 117 -5.63 17.37 -40.34
C LEU A 117 -4.39 18.14 -40.80
N TYR A 118 -3.20 17.72 -40.37
CA TYR A 118 -1.95 18.34 -40.83
C TYR A 118 -1.72 18.16 -42.34
N GLU A 119 -2.02 17.00 -42.92
CA GLU A 119 -1.91 16.79 -44.36
C GLU A 119 -2.84 17.70 -45.15
N LYS A 120 -4.08 17.89 -44.67
CA LYS A 120 -5.04 18.82 -45.29
C LYS A 120 -4.60 20.27 -45.18
N LEU A 121 -4.03 20.67 -44.04
CA LEU A 121 -3.42 22.00 -43.87
C LEU A 121 -2.26 22.22 -44.85
N VAL A 122 -1.38 21.22 -45.01
CA VAL A 122 -0.23 21.30 -45.93
C VAL A 122 -0.69 21.35 -47.38
N LYS A 123 -1.74 20.58 -47.74
CA LYS A 123 -2.33 20.58 -49.09
C LYS A 123 -3.15 21.84 -49.39
N GLY A 124 -3.52 22.63 -48.37
CA GLY A 124 -4.37 23.81 -48.53
C GLY A 124 -5.80 23.48 -48.95
N GLU A 125 -6.28 22.26 -48.64
CA GLU A 125 -7.64 21.79 -48.96
C GLU A 125 -8.65 22.06 -47.84
N LEU A 126 -8.23 22.71 -46.74
CA LEU A 126 -9.20 23.21 -45.76
C LEU A 126 -9.97 24.36 -46.41
N SER A 127 -11.25 24.14 -46.67
CA SER A 127 -12.17 25.19 -47.07
C SER A 127 -12.32 26.12 -45.87
N ASP A 128 -11.62 27.26 -45.90
CA ASP A 128 -11.57 28.22 -44.78
C ASP A 128 -12.97 28.67 -44.31
N GLU A 129 -14.00 28.51 -45.14
CA GLU A 129 -15.36 28.98 -44.86
C GLU A 129 -16.18 28.06 -43.94
N GLU A 130 -15.98 26.72 -43.96
CA GLU A 130 -16.81 25.79 -43.16
C GLU A 130 -16.14 25.35 -41.84
N ASP A 131 -14.82 25.25 -41.81
CA ASP A 131 -14.09 24.78 -40.62
C ASP A 131 -13.77 25.91 -39.62
N SER A 132 -13.68 27.16 -40.07
CA SER A 132 -13.39 28.31 -39.20
C SER A 132 -14.47 28.48 -38.12
N GLU A 133 -15.74 28.43 -38.48
CA GLU A 133 -16.88 28.54 -37.56
C GLU A 133 -16.90 27.41 -36.52
N LYS A 134 -16.46 26.21 -36.91
CA LYS A 134 -16.44 25.02 -36.04
C LYS A 134 -15.37 25.11 -34.95
N TYR A 135 -14.26 25.78 -35.23
CA TYR A 135 -13.15 25.96 -34.28
C TYR A 135 -13.17 27.32 -33.57
N CYS A 136 -14.02 28.26 -33.99
CA CYS A 136 -14.24 29.51 -33.29
C CYS A 136 -15.14 29.32 -32.05
N VAL A 137 -14.75 29.98 -30.96
CA VAL A 137 -15.56 29.99 -29.73
C VAL A 137 -16.70 30.99 -29.89
N ASP A 138 -17.94 30.51 -29.97
CA ASP A 138 -19.13 31.36 -29.85
C ASP A 138 -19.34 31.73 -28.37
N PHE A 139 -18.97 32.97 -28.02
CA PHE A 139 -19.10 33.48 -26.66
C PHE A 139 -20.56 33.59 -26.18
N PHE A 140 -21.52 33.76 -27.09
CA PHE A 140 -22.94 33.85 -26.74
C PHE A 140 -23.52 32.48 -26.42
N ARG A 141 -23.15 31.45 -27.21
CA ARG A 141 -23.56 30.06 -26.95
C ARG A 141 -22.82 29.43 -25.77
N LYS A 142 -21.55 29.80 -25.54
CA LYS A 142 -20.74 29.27 -24.43
C LYS A 142 -21.32 29.58 -23.05
N GLY A 143 -21.93 30.75 -22.87
CA GLY A 143 -22.63 31.09 -21.62
C GLY A 143 -23.89 30.26 -21.40
N LEU A 144 -24.64 29.99 -22.46
CA LEU A 144 -25.92 29.27 -22.41
C LEU A 144 -25.74 27.76 -22.20
N GLU A 145 -24.82 27.12 -22.92
CA GLU A 145 -24.58 25.67 -22.79
C GLU A 145 -23.97 25.30 -21.43
N GLN A 146 -23.21 26.20 -20.80
CA GLN A 146 -22.69 25.97 -19.45
C GLN A 146 -23.82 25.92 -18.42
N ASP A 147 -24.82 26.81 -18.51
CA ASP A 147 -25.98 26.80 -17.62
C ASP A 147 -26.96 25.64 -17.91
N GLU A 148 -27.17 25.24 -19.17
CA GLU A 148 -28.01 24.08 -19.52
C GLU A 148 -27.37 22.74 -19.12
N SER A 149 -26.05 22.61 -19.24
CA SER A 149 -25.30 21.44 -18.76
C SER A 149 -25.42 21.25 -17.24
N HIS A 150 -25.51 22.36 -16.50
CA HIS A 150 -25.73 22.36 -15.05
C HIS A 150 -27.21 22.23 -14.65
N GLN A 151 -28.16 22.66 -15.50
CA GLN A 151 -29.60 22.50 -15.24
C GLN A 151 -30.13 21.10 -15.56
N LEU A 152 -29.64 20.43 -16.62
CA LEU A 152 -30.12 19.08 -16.97
C LEU A 152 -29.69 18.01 -15.96
N GLN A 153 -28.65 18.24 -15.16
CA GLN A 153 -28.27 17.35 -14.05
C GLN A 153 -29.12 17.53 -12.78
N ASN A 154 -29.88 18.62 -12.65
CA ASN A 154 -30.64 18.94 -11.44
C ASN A 154 -32.16 18.81 -11.59
N LYS A 155 -32.68 18.43 -12.77
CA LYS A 155 -34.13 18.38 -13.06
C LYS A 155 -34.80 17.02 -12.83
N ASP A 156 -34.07 16.05 -12.26
CA ASP A 156 -34.58 14.70 -11.94
C ASP A 156 -34.92 14.50 -10.44
N ILE A 157 -35.04 15.57 -9.66
CA ILE A 157 -35.51 15.49 -8.27
C ILE A 157 -36.81 16.31 -8.18
N SER A 158 -37.93 15.60 -8.07
CA SER A 158 -39.26 16.17 -7.92
C SER A 158 -39.37 17.07 -6.70
N ASP A 159 -39.96 18.25 -6.90
CA ASP A 159 -40.54 19.10 -5.87
C ASP A 159 -41.51 18.33 -4.95
N PRO A 160 -41.50 18.63 -3.65
CA PRO A 160 -42.74 18.79 -2.90
C PRO A 160 -42.84 20.24 -2.37
N VAL A 161 -43.92 20.92 -2.77
CA VAL A 161 -44.37 22.22 -2.26
C VAL A 161 -44.57 22.17 -0.73
N PRO A 162 -44.13 23.20 0.03
CA PRO A 162 -45.05 23.94 0.92
C PRO A 162 -44.75 25.46 1.04
N PRO A 163 -45.65 26.26 1.65
CA PRO A 163 -45.98 27.61 1.22
C PRO A 163 -45.18 28.74 1.86
N GLU A 164 -45.30 29.90 1.21
CA GLU A 164 -44.85 31.25 1.55
C GLU A 164 -45.21 31.67 2.99
N ASN A 165 -44.31 32.41 3.65
CA ASN A 165 -44.59 33.60 4.46
C ASN A 165 -43.27 34.21 5.03
N GLU A 166 -42.96 35.41 4.53
CA GLU A 166 -42.48 36.64 5.17
C GLU A 166 -41.30 36.71 6.18
N GLU A 167 -40.42 37.67 5.86
CA GLU A 167 -39.75 38.67 6.73
C GLU A 167 -38.58 38.28 7.67
N ASP A 168 -37.41 38.81 7.26
CA ASP A 168 -36.45 39.63 8.03
C ASP A 168 -35.47 39.01 9.07
N GLU A 169 -34.24 39.53 9.01
CA GLU A 169 -33.18 39.48 10.04
C GLU A 169 -32.47 38.13 10.30
N SER A 170 -31.73 37.58 9.32
CA SER A 170 -30.75 36.50 9.63
C SER A 170 -29.56 36.37 8.68
N ALA A 171 -29.21 37.42 7.92
CA ALA A 171 -28.04 37.35 7.03
C ALA A 171 -26.70 37.25 7.79
N ALA A 172 -26.63 37.75 9.03
CA ALA A 172 -25.42 37.72 9.85
C ALA A 172 -25.15 36.35 10.52
N SER A 173 -26.18 35.54 10.76
CA SER A 173 -26.04 34.21 11.40
C SER A 173 -25.55 33.12 10.44
N ILE A 174 -25.68 33.35 9.13
CA ILE A 174 -25.30 32.38 8.09
C ILE A 174 -23.76 32.37 7.87
N LEU A 175 -23.08 33.48 8.14
CA LEU A 175 -21.64 33.63 7.92
C LEU A 175 -20.74 32.91 8.94
N PHE A 176 -21.22 32.62 10.15
CA PHE A 176 -20.42 31.95 11.20
C PHE A 176 -20.44 30.42 11.15
N ASN A 177 -21.32 29.83 10.33
CA ASN A 177 -21.47 28.36 10.23
C ASN A 177 -20.71 27.72 9.07
N ILE A 178 -20.00 28.50 8.25
CA ILE A 178 -19.19 27.96 7.15
C ILE A 178 -17.81 27.59 7.70
N LYS A 179 -17.72 26.44 8.40
CA LYS A 179 -16.43 25.75 8.57
C LYS A 179 -16.00 25.23 7.18
N PRO A 180 -14.74 25.42 6.75
CA PRO A 180 -14.29 24.88 5.48
C PRO A 180 -14.39 23.35 5.53
N MET A 181 -15.26 22.79 4.70
CA MET A 181 -15.48 21.36 4.60
C MET A 181 -14.23 20.73 4.00
N GLY A 182 -13.45 20.05 4.84
CA GLY A 182 -12.33 19.22 4.42
C GLY A 182 -12.80 18.10 3.48
N LEU A 183 -12.06 17.93 2.40
CA LEU A 183 -12.20 16.89 1.39
C LEU A 183 -12.28 15.49 2.04
N GLY A 184 -13.41 14.79 1.89
CA GLY A 184 -13.54 13.38 2.29
C GLY A 184 -14.78 12.96 3.08
N ARG A 185 -15.90 13.70 3.01
CA ARG A 185 -17.13 13.29 3.70
C ARG A 185 -17.86 12.22 2.88
N THR A 186 -17.63 10.94 3.20
CA THR A 186 -18.44 9.83 2.71
C THR A 186 -19.89 10.02 3.16
N THR A 187 -20.82 10.02 2.21
CA THR A 187 -22.27 10.11 2.39
C THR A 187 -22.81 8.83 3.03
N GLY A 188 -22.47 8.61 4.30
CA GLY A 188 -23.16 7.70 5.19
C GLY A 188 -23.46 8.48 6.45
N THR A 189 -24.73 8.68 6.77
CA THR A 189 -25.18 9.23 8.06
C THR A 189 -24.89 8.20 9.14
N VAL A 190 -23.60 7.95 9.45
CA VAL A 190 -23.22 7.26 10.68
C VAL A 190 -23.62 8.20 11.80
N ASP A 191 -24.43 7.71 12.73
CA ASP A 191 -24.83 8.48 13.90
C ASP A 191 -23.57 9.03 14.57
N ASN A 192 -23.53 10.34 14.79
CA ASN A 192 -22.39 11.02 15.40
C ASN A 192 -22.07 10.42 16.77
N ASN A 193 -23.07 9.87 17.46
CA ASN A 193 -22.91 9.20 18.73
C ASN A 193 -22.20 7.83 18.59
N GLU A 194 -22.54 7.06 17.57
CA GLU A 194 -21.87 5.79 17.24
C GLU A 194 -20.40 6.02 16.87
N HIS A 195 -20.12 7.03 16.04
CA HIS A 195 -18.75 7.40 15.70
C HIS A 195 -17.92 7.76 16.95
N LYS A 196 -18.47 8.57 17.86
CA LYS A 196 -17.80 8.93 19.11
C LYS A 196 -17.55 7.71 20.02
N ARG A 197 -18.47 6.74 20.03
CA ARG A 197 -18.29 5.48 20.78
C ARG A 197 -17.16 4.66 20.18
N PHE A 198 -17.18 4.47 18.87
CA PHE A 198 -16.14 3.73 18.16
C PHE A 198 -14.74 4.33 18.39
N VAL A 199 -14.62 5.66 18.29
CA VAL A 199 -13.33 6.33 18.54
C VAL A 199 -12.85 6.11 19.99
N ARG A 200 -13.75 6.13 20.98
CA ARG A 200 -13.37 5.82 22.37
C ARG A 200 -12.95 4.36 22.54
N GLU A 201 -13.73 3.43 21.97
CA GLU A 201 -13.46 1.99 22.02
C GLU A 201 -12.09 1.66 21.41
N VAL A 202 -11.77 2.23 20.24
CA VAL A 202 -10.46 2.05 19.60
C VAL A 202 -9.32 2.57 20.49
N HIS A 203 -9.51 3.72 21.16
CA HIS A 203 -8.49 4.23 22.07
C HIS A 203 -8.33 3.35 23.32
N GLU A 204 -9.43 2.83 23.86
CA GLU A 204 -9.42 1.90 24.99
C GLU A 204 -8.72 0.60 24.61
N GLU A 205 -9.05 0.02 23.45
CA GLU A 205 -8.39 -1.18 22.92
C GLU A 205 -6.89 -0.95 22.73
N ALA A 206 -6.51 0.16 22.09
CA ALA A 206 -5.10 0.51 21.90
C ALA A 206 -4.36 0.69 23.23
N ASN A 207 -5.01 1.23 24.26
CA ASN A 207 -4.42 1.35 25.60
C ASN A 207 -4.25 -0.02 26.26
N GLN A 208 -5.26 -0.89 26.18
CA GLN A 208 -5.18 -2.26 26.71
C GLN A 208 -4.06 -3.06 26.04
N GLU A 209 -3.87 -2.90 24.73
CA GLU A 209 -2.77 -3.54 24.01
C GLU A 209 -1.40 -3.02 24.46
N ARG A 210 -1.27 -1.72 24.70
CA ARG A 210 -0.04 -1.11 25.25
C ARG A 210 0.27 -1.67 26.64
N GLU A 211 -0.73 -1.80 27.50
CA GLU A 211 -0.59 -2.37 28.84
C GLU A 211 -0.12 -3.83 28.76
N LYS A 212 -0.83 -4.68 27.99
CA LYS A 212 -0.44 -6.09 27.77
C LYS A 212 0.98 -6.21 27.23
N ALA A 213 1.38 -5.35 26.30
CA ALA A 213 2.74 -5.34 25.76
C ALA A 213 3.79 -4.95 26.82
N SER A 214 3.45 -4.01 27.71
CA SER A 214 4.30 -3.61 28.82
C SER A 214 4.46 -4.72 29.87
N GLU A 215 3.36 -5.41 30.22
CA GLU A 215 3.36 -6.56 31.13
C GLU A 215 4.20 -7.71 30.57
N LEU A 216 4.08 -7.98 29.27
CA LEU A 216 4.86 -9.02 28.60
C LEU A 216 6.37 -8.70 28.63
N LYS A 217 6.74 -7.42 28.48
CA LYS A 217 8.14 -6.97 28.62
C LYS A 217 8.64 -7.14 30.05
N LEU A 218 7.85 -6.76 31.05
CA LEU A 218 8.19 -6.91 32.46
C LEU A 218 8.42 -8.39 32.80
N ARG A 219 7.50 -9.27 32.38
CA ARG A 219 7.63 -10.72 32.59
C ARG A 219 8.90 -11.31 31.96
N ARG A 220 9.27 -10.86 30.75
CA ARG A 220 10.53 -11.29 30.11
C ARG A 220 11.74 -10.79 30.88
N GLN A 221 11.69 -9.56 31.39
CA GLN A 221 12.77 -9.00 32.21
C GLN A 221 12.94 -9.81 33.50
N GLU A 222 11.84 -10.12 34.20
CA GLU A 222 11.85 -10.95 35.40
C GLU A 222 12.40 -12.36 35.14
N GLN A 223 12.04 -12.98 34.01
CA GLN A 223 12.61 -14.27 33.63
C GLN A 223 14.13 -14.18 33.39
N ALA A 224 14.58 -13.10 32.76
CA ALA A 224 16.00 -12.87 32.52
C ALA A 224 16.77 -12.61 33.81
N THR A 225 16.23 -11.83 34.75
CA THR A 225 16.84 -11.59 36.06
C THR A 225 16.86 -12.86 36.90
N ALA A 226 15.76 -13.63 36.95
CA ALA A 226 15.71 -14.91 37.63
C ALA A 226 16.72 -15.92 37.05
N ARG A 227 16.90 -15.96 35.73
CA ARG A 227 17.93 -16.79 35.09
C ARG A 227 19.34 -16.34 35.49
N ARG A 228 19.59 -15.03 35.50
CA ARG A 228 20.89 -14.46 35.92
C ARG A 228 21.20 -14.78 37.37
N GLU A 229 20.22 -14.69 38.27
CA GLU A 229 20.36 -15.03 39.68
C GLU A 229 20.63 -16.51 39.89
N LYS A 230 19.90 -17.39 39.20
CA LYS A 230 20.15 -18.85 39.22
C LYS A 230 21.59 -19.17 38.79
N LEU A 231 22.07 -18.55 37.72
CA LEU A 231 23.44 -18.72 37.25
C LEU A 231 24.46 -18.20 38.28
N LYS A 232 24.20 -17.05 38.92
CA LYS A 232 25.04 -16.50 39.99
C LYS A 232 25.11 -17.46 41.19
N GLN A 233 23.98 -18.02 41.61
CA GLN A 233 23.92 -19.00 42.70
C GLN A 233 24.66 -20.29 42.34
N ALA A 234 24.47 -20.82 41.13
CA ALA A 234 25.17 -22.01 40.66
C ALA A 234 26.70 -21.80 40.63
N TYR A 235 27.15 -20.63 40.17
CA TYR A 235 28.56 -20.26 40.19
C TYR A 235 29.13 -20.22 41.62
N LEU A 236 28.42 -19.59 42.55
CA LEU A 236 28.84 -19.53 43.96
C LEU A 236 28.90 -20.93 44.60
N ARG A 237 27.90 -21.80 44.33
CA ARG A 237 27.89 -23.19 44.80
C ARG A 237 29.11 -23.96 44.26
N LYS A 238 29.39 -23.86 42.96
CA LYS A 238 30.55 -24.50 42.34
C LYS A 238 31.86 -24.04 42.97
N LYS A 239 32.00 -22.74 43.27
CA LYS A 239 33.18 -22.20 43.94
C LYS A 239 33.34 -22.74 45.37
N LEU A 240 32.25 -22.88 46.11
CA LEU A 240 32.28 -23.47 47.46
C LEU A 240 32.65 -24.95 47.43
N GLU A 241 32.11 -25.70 46.48
CA GLU A 241 32.45 -27.12 46.28
C GLU A 241 33.93 -27.31 45.93
N GLN A 242 34.50 -26.45 45.08
CA GLN A 242 35.94 -26.45 44.79
C GLN A 242 36.79 -26.17 46.04
N LEU A 243 36.37 -25.23 46.90
CA LEU A 243 37.09 -24.95 48.14
C LEU A 243 37.00 -26.12 49.13
N ARG A 244 35.85 -26.80 49.22
CA ARG A 244 35.68 -28.01 50.04
C ARG A 244 36.53 -29.18 49.52
N ALA A 245 36.50 -29.45 48.22
CA ALA A 245 37.34 -30.49 47.62
C ALA A 245 38.83 -30.21 47.83
N ALA A 246 39.25 -28.95 47.80
CA ALA A 246 40.64 -28.56 48.08
C ALA A 246 41.03 -28.69 49.57
N SER A 247 40.08 -28.52 50.50
CA SER A 247 40.35 -28.76 51.93
C SER A 247 40.37 -30.24 52.29
N ASP A 248 39.52 -31.05 51.66
CA ASP A 248 39.43 -32.50 51.94
C ASP A 248 40.60 -33.28 51.31
N ALA A 249 41.28 -32.70 50.32
CA ALA A 249 42.47 -33.28 49.67
C ALA A 249 43.79 -32.98 50.40
N LYS A 250 43.75 -32.31 51.55
CA LYS A 250 44.93 -31.88 52.33
C LYS A 250 44.95 -32.54 53.70
#